data_AF-A0A2M6YQM1-F1
#
_entry.id   AF-A0A2M6YQM1-F1
#
_cell.length_a   1.000
_cell.length_b   1.000
_cell.length_c   1.000
_cell.angle_alpha   90.00
_cell.angle_beta   90.00
_cell.angle_gamma   90.00
#
_symmetry.space_group_name_H-M   'P 1'
#
loop_
_entity.id
_entity.type
_entity.pdbx_description
1 polymer ?
#
loop_
_entity_poly.entity_id
_entity_poly.type
_entity_poly.pdbx_seq_one_letter_code
_entity_poly.pdbx_strand_id
1 'polypeptide(L)'
;AITFFPLIFLSIYKLIKEEKIGWLVSLVFSLSAVFLSHNIMNMIMSPFVVLWVIFCLVYLKKIRALPKILLGLLWAMGISSFFLIPAFLEKKYVTIESLMMNYYDFHLHFVTKGQLLFSRYWDYGPSAGVNSRMSFQIGWPHWWMIIAVIPFLIFFLKKKVQIDKVLMTVFFVFMFLVSSFFTHSKSLFLWESIPMLPFVQFPWRFLGAITFSCSFVAGAVFYFFQNAFKKKVLSATLFVLLIASVIGLNYSYFRPQYFYEWMTDEYKFSWKEMPGQMKSAMLDYLPKTVKKVPEELAPLSPWTIEGKADISEFAKRSDFWRFTVDVQGNIPAIVKVPVLDFPRWKVFDNSQEVSFSNDNQEGVIQIKILPGKHTIVGWFEDTPIRKVANLISLFSFASLVCLVVIKGKKGENTI
;
A
#
# COMPACT_ATOMS: atom_id res chain seq x y z
N ALA A 1 4.83 1.11 -4.56
CA ALA A 1 4.19 -0.12 -5.06
C ALA A 1 4.22 -0.29 -6.59
N ILE A 2 3.56 0.58 -7.39
CA ILE A 2 3.33 0.34 -8.84
C ILE A 2 4.64 0.05 -9.61
N THR A 3 5.73 0.76 -9.29
CA THR A 3 7.06 0.61 -9.91
C THR A 3 7.64 -0.80 -9.81
N PHE A 4 7.21 -1.61 -8.83
CA PHE A 4 7.77 -2.96 -8.63
C PHE A 4 7.06 -4.05 -9.45
N PHE A 5 5.85 -3.82 -9.98
CA PHE A 5 5.16 -4.84 -10.78
C PHE A 5 5.87 -5.19 -12.10
N PRO A 6 6.44 -4.25 -12.86
CA PRO A 6 7.30 -4.59 -13.98
C PRO A 6 8.42 -5.56 -13.58
N LEU A 7 9.06 -5.32 -12.42
CA LEU A 7 10.12 -6.17 -11.90
C LEU A 7 9.60 -7.54 -11.44
N ILE A 8 8.42 -7.62 -10.82
CA ILE A 8 7.77 -8.88 -10.44
C ILE A 8 7.49 -9.73 -11.69
N PHE A 9 6.84 -9.14 -12.70
CA PHE A 9 6.48 -9.83 -13.94
C PHE A 9 7.73 -10.30 -14.70
N LEU A 10 8.75 -9.44 -14.78
CA LEU A 10 10.04 -9.77 -15.38
C LEU A 10 10.75 -10.89 -14.60
N SER A 11 10.80 -10.79 -13.27
CA SER A 11 11.48 -11.77 -12.42
C SER A 11 10.82 -13.13 -12.50
N ILE A 12 9.48 -13.20 -12.53
CA ILE A 12 8.73 -14.44 -12.75
C ILE A 12 9.08 -15.05 -14.11
N TYR A 13 8.97 -14.27 -15.19
CA TYR A 13 9.26 -14.75 -16.53
C TYR A 13 10.68 -15.28 -16.66
N LYS A 14 11.64 -14.51 -16.13
CA LYS A 14 13.07 -14.84 -16.17
C LYS A 14 13.46 -15.98 -15.24
N LEU A 15 12.86 -16.07 -14.05
CA LEU A 15 13.10 -17.18 -13.13
C LEU A 15 12.59 -18.50 -13.72
N ILE A 16 11.42 -18.52 -14.35
CA ILE A 16 10.91 -19.72 -15.03
C ILE A 16 11.80 -20.06 -16.24
N LYS A 17 12.17 -19.06 -17.05
CA LYS A 17 12.94 -19.29 -18.27
C LYS A 17 14.38 -19.74 -17.98
N GLU A 18 15.11 -19.00 -17.14
CA GLU A 18 16.55 -19.14 -16.93
C GLU A 18 16.90 -19.90 -15.64
N GLU A 19 15.98 -20.00 -14.68
CA GLU A 19 16.16 -20.73 -13.41
C GLU A 19 17.35 -20.26 -12.56
N LYS A 20 17.82 -19.04 -12.79
CA LYS A 20 18.92 -18.41 -12.06
C LYS A 20 18.45 -17.83 -10.72
N ILE A 21 19.31 -17.94 -9.73
CA ILE A 21 19.05 -17.46 -8.37
C ILE A 21 18.86 -15.94 -8.30
N GLY A 22 19.54 -15.16 -9.15
CA GLY A 22 19.37 -13.71 -9.19
C GLY A 22 17.94 -13.26 -9.46
N TRP A 23 17.20 -14.02 -10.30
CA TRP A 23 15.78 -13.75 -10.55
C TRP A 23 14.87 -14.16 -9.39
N LEU A 24 15.25 -15.16 -8.60
CA LEU A 24 14.56 -15.48 -7.34
C LEU A 24 14.74 -14.34 -6.34
N VAL A 25 15.98 -13.86 -6.17
CA VAL A 25 16.30 -12.75 -5.27
C VAL A 25 15.54 -11.48 -5.69
N SER A 26 15.55 -11.16 -6.99
CA SER A 26 14.77 -10.05 -7.55
C SER A 26 13.26 -10.19 -7.31
N LEU A 27 12.71 -11.41 -7.45
CA LEU A 27 11.31 -11.69 -7.13
C LEU A 27 11.01 -11.45 -5.64
N VAL A 28 11.86 -11.96 -4.74
CA VAL A 28 11.71 -11.80 -3.30
C VAL A 28 11.71 -10.33 -2.90
N PHE A 29 12.71 -9.57 -3.34
CA PHE A 29 12.80 -8.13 -3.04
C PHE A 29 11.61 -7.33 -3.59
N SER A 30 11.24 -7.57 -4.84
CA SER A 30 10.13 -6.83 -5.48
C SER A 30 8.78 -7.14 -4.85
N LEU A 31 8.51 -8.39 -4.46
CA LEU A 31 7.31 -8.77 -3.71
C LEU A 31 7.30 -8.17 -2.31
N SER A 32 8.41 -8.28 -1.55
CA SER A 32 8.50 -7.68 -0.21
C SER A 32 8.30 -6.17 -0.25
N ALA A 33 8.85 -5.49 -1.27
CA ALA A 33 8.66 -4.05 -1.45
C ALA A 33 7.19 -3.70 -1.74
N VAL A 34 6.44 -4.54 -2.46
CA VAL A 34 4.99 -4.35 -2.66
C VAL A 34 4.22 -4.59 -1.36
N PHE A 35 4.50 -5.69 -0.66
CA PHE A 35 3.85 -6.02 0.62
C PHE A 35 4.04 -4.95 1.68
N LEU A 36 5.22 -4.32 1.73
CA LEU A 36 5.53 -3.28 2.71
C LEU A 36 5.14 -1.86 2.27
N SER A 37 4.72 -1.66 1.01
CA SER A 37 4.39 -0.31 0.50
C SER A 37 2.91 -0.06 0.28
N HIS A 38 2.13 -1.03 -0.24
CA HIS A 38 0.71 -0.76 -0.55
C HIS A 38 -0.14 -2.04 -0.66
N ASN A 39 -0.87 -2.35 0.41
CA ASN A 39 -1.74 -3.55 0.48
C ASN A 39 -2.82 -3.59 -0.60
N ILE A 40 -3.48 -2.46 -0.89
CA ILE A 40 -4.54 -2.42 -1.90
C ILE A 40 -4.01 -2.69 -3.31
N MET A 41 -2.84 -2.15 -3.67
CA MET A 41 -2.26 -2.41 -4.99
C MET A 41 -1.81 -3.88 -5.10
N ASN A 42 -1.31 -4.48 -4.01
CA ASN A 42 -1.07 -5.91 -3.95
C ASN A 42 -2.36 -6.72 -4.21
N MET A 43 -3.48 -6.32 -3.61
CA MET A 43 -4.78 -6.97 -3.81
C MET A 43 -5.25 -6.86 -5.27
N ILE A 44 -5.13 -5.68 -5.89
CA ILE A 44 -5.51 -5.46 -7.31
C ILE A 44 -4.64 -6.29 -8.25
N MET A 45 -3.33 -6.33 -8.02
CA MET A 45 -2.38 -6.92 -8.97
C MET A 45 -2.14 -8.41 -8.75
N SER A 46 -2.41 -8.96 -7.56
CA SER A 46 -2.14 -10.37 -7.26
C SER A 46 -2.89 -11.36 -8.18
N PRO A 47 -4.17 -11.16 -8.58
CA PRO A 47 -4.81 -12.05 -9.55
C PRO A 47 -4.08 -12.03 -10.90
N PHE A 48 -3.63 -10.86 -11.38
CA PHE A 48 -2.85 -10.75 -12.61
C PHE A 48 -1.47 -11.40 -12.48
N VAL A 49 -0.82 -11.30 -11.33
CA VAL A 49 0.46 -12.00 -11.05
C VAL A 49 0.24 -13.51 -11.08
N VAL A 50 -0.82 -14.03 -10.47
CA VAL A 50 -1.16 -15.47 -10.51
C VAL A 50 -1.41 -15.93 -11.95
N LEU A 51 -2.23 -15.19 -12.70
CA LEU A 51 -2.48 -15.48 -14.11
C LEU A 51 -1.19 -15.41 -14.95
N TRP A 52 -0.29 -14.48 -14.64
CA TRP A 52 1.02 -14.38 -15.32
C TRP A 52 1.93 -15.56 -15.01
N VAL A 53 1.95 -16.05 -13.76
CA VAL A 53 2.66 -17.28 -13.39
C VAL A 53 2.12 -18.46 -14.19
N ILE A 54 0.79 -18.66 -14.19
CA ILE A 54 0.15 -19.75 -14.95
C ILE A 54 0.48 -19.64 -16.43
N PHE A 55 0.32 -18.45 -17.01
CA PHE A 55 0.67 -18.17 -18.40
C PHE A 55 2.12 -18.55 -18.70
N CYS A 56 3.09 -18.07 -17.91
CA CYS A 56 4.51 -18.35 -18.12
C CYS A 56 4.85 -19.85 -17.98
N LEU A 57 4.27 -20.54 -16.99
CA LEU A 57 4.50 -21.97 -16.76
C LEU A 57 4.00 -22.83 -17.92
N VAL A 58 2.78 -22.54 -18.42
CA VAL A 58 2.17 -23.25 -19.54
C VAL A 58 2.91 -22.92 -20.85
N TYR A 59 3.13 -21.63 -21.11
CA TYR A 59 3.79 -21.14 -22.32
C TYR A 59 5.22 -21.67 -22.46
N LEU A 60 6.02 -21.63 -21.39
CA LEU A 60 7.39 -22.13 -21.39
C LEU A 60 7.47 -23.65 -21.19
N LYS A 61 6.34 -24.33 -20.93
CA LYS A 61 6.26 -25.76 -20.61
C LYS A 61 7.17 -26.16 -19.42
N LYS A 62 7.25 -25.29 -18.41
CA LYS A 62 8.19 -25.42 -17.27
C LYS A 62 7.46 -25.49 -15.93
N ILE A 63 6.51 -26.42 -15.79
CA ILE A 63 5.74 -26.57 -14.54
C ILE A 63 6.63 -26.86 -13.32
N ARG A 64 7.79 -27.49 -13.53
CA ARG A 64 8.80 -27.76 -12.48
C ARG A 64 9.44 -26.51 -11.88
N ALA A 65 9.23 -25.33 -12.46
CA ALA A 65 9.67 -24.05 -11.88
C ALA A 65 8.71 -23.52 -10.79
N LEU A 66 7.48 -24.07 -10.69
CA LEU A 66 6.48 -23.62 -9.71
C LEU A 66 6.99 -23.62 -8.26
N PRO A 67 7.70 -24.64 -7.75
CA PRO A 67 8.25 -24.61 -6.40
C PRO A 67 9.19 -23.44 -6.14
N LYS A 68 9.97 -23.00 -7.15
CA LYS A 68 10.87 -21.83 -7.02
C LYS A 68 10.07 -20.52 -6.90
N ILE A 69 8.96 -20.41 -7.62
CA ILE A 69 8.06 -19.26 -7.54
C ILE A 69 7.37 -19.22 -6.17
N LEU A 70 6.84 -20.37 -5.72
CA LEU A 70 6.23 -20.49 -4.39
C LEU A 70 7.23 -20.21 -3.28
N LEU A 71 8.46 -20.69 -3.40
CA LEU A 71 9.55 -20.35 -2.49
C LEU A 71 9.79 -18.84 -2.46
N GLY A 72 9.87 -18.18 -3.62
CA GLY A 72 10.02 -16.72 -3.70
C GLY A 72 8.88 -15.96 -3.02
N LEU A 73 7.64 -16.42 -3.20
CA LEU A 73 6.47 -15.85 -2.54
C LEU A 73 6.52 -16.02 -1.01
N LEU A 74 6.76 -17.25 -0.54
CA LEU A 74 6.86 -17.56 0.89
C LEU A 74 8.00 -16.79 1.55
N TRP A 75 9.12 -16.64 0.86
CA TRP A 75 10.27 -15.90 1.36
C TRP A 75 9.98 -14.39 1.44
N ALA A 76 9.30 -13.84 0.44
CA ALA A 76 8.88 -12.44 0.47
C ALA A 76 7.87 -12.17 1.60
N MET A 77 6.90 -13.07 1.79
CA MET A 77 5.97 -13.04 2.93
C MET A 77 6.69 -13.16 4.27
N GLY A 78 7.71 -14.03 4.33
CA GLY A 78 8.58 -14.20 5.48
C GLY A 78 9.31 -12.91 5.82
N ILE A 79 9.98 -12.26 4.87
CA ILE A 79 10.65 -10.97 5.10
C ILE A 79 9.65 -9.91 5.58
N SER A 80 8.46 -9.87 4.99
CA SER A 80 7.41 -8.90 5.34
C SER A 80 6.56 -9.31 6.56
N SER A 81 6.88 -10.40 7.25
CA SER A 81 5.99 -10.97 8.28
C SER A 81 5.78 -10.06 9.48
N PHE A 82 6.80 -9.27 9.86
CA PHE A 82 6.73 -8.28 10.96
C PHE A 82 5.57 -7.29 10.79
N PHE A 83 5.16 -7.06 9.54
CA PHE A 83 4.01 -6.22 9.19
C PHE A 83 2.77 -7.06 8.87
N LEU A 84 2.90 -8.03 7.95
CA LEU A 84 1.75 -8.75 7.40
C LEU A 84 0.98 -9.55 8.46
N ILE A 85 1.69 -10.25 9.36
CA ILE A 85 1.06 -11.10 10.37
C ILE A 85 0.27 -10.27 11.40
N PRO A 86 0.86 -9.28 12.10
CA PRO A 86 0.09 -8.47 13.04
C PRO A 86 -0.99 -7.65 12.33
N ALA A 87 -0.73 -7.08 11.16
CA ALA A 87 -1.75 -6.33 10.42
C ALA A 87 -3.00 -7.19 10.11
N PHE A 88 -2.84 -8.49 9.84
CA PHE A 88 -3.96 -9.38 9.57
C PHE A 88 -4.65 -9.92 10.84
N LEU A 89 -3.89 -10.33 11.86
CA LEU A 89 -4.43 -10.99 13.06
C LEU A 89 -4.87 -10.00 14.15
N GLU A 90 -4.22 -8.84 14.23
CA GLU A 90 -4.47 -7.82 15.25
C GLU A 90 -5.42 -6.72 14.77
N LYS A 91 -5.87 -6.75 13.51
CA LYS A 91 -6.92 -5.83 13.01
C LYS A 91 -8.18 -5.84 13.87
N LYS A 92 -8.43 -6.93 14.60
CA LYS A 92 -9.57 -7.05 15.52
C LYS A 92 -9.53 -6.05 16.68
N TYR A 93 -8.37 -5.47 17.00
CA TYR A 93 -8.21 -4.49 18.08
C TYR A 93 -8.52 -3.06 17.64
N VAL A 94 -8.66 -2.84 16.34
CA VAL A 94 -8.88 -1.51 15.76
C VAL A 94 -10.14 -1.48 14.92
N THR A 95 -10.67 -0.29 14.71
CA THR A 95 -11.79 -0.02 13.81
C THR A 95 -11.25 0.10 12.39
N ILE A 96 -11.80 -0.70 11.48
CA ILE A 96 -11.41 -0.73 10.05
C ILE A 96 -12.61 -0.47 9.13
N GLU A 97 -13.82 -0.47 9.67
CA GLU A 97 -15.07 -0.26 8.96
C GLU A 97 -15.12 1.17 8.41
N SER A 98 -14.52 2.14 9.10
CA SER A 98 -14.38 3.53 8.64
C SER A 98 -13.69 3.64 7.29
N LEU A 99 -12.83 2.66 6.94
CA LEU A 99 -12.11 2.62 5.67
C LEU A 99 -13.01 2.29 4.47
N MET A 100 -14.27 1.93 4.67
CA MET A 100 -15.21 1.55 3.58
C MET A 100 -16.52 2.33 3.61
N MET A 101 -16.67 3.29 4.54
CA MET A 101 -17.89 4.06 4.74
C MET A 101 -17.75 5.50 4.24
N ASN A 102 -18.89 6.18 4.08
CA ASN A 102 -18.97 7.59 3.69
C ASN A 102 -18.21 7.86 2.38
N TYR A 103 -17.22 8.75 2.43
CA TYR A 103 -16.36 9.07 1.28
C TYR A 103 -15.54 7.88 0.76
N TYR A 104 -15.37 6.82 1.53
CA TYR A 104 -14.62 5.63 1.09
C TYR A 104 -15.49 4.53 0.51
N ASP A 105 -16.80 4.76 0.39
CA ASP A 105 -17.73 3.84 -0.24
C ASP A 105 -17.50 3.79 -1.77
N PHE A 106 -17.08 2.62 -2.25
CA PHE A 106 -16.73 2.41 -3.65
C PHE A 106 -17.87 2.70 -4.64
N HIS A 107 -19.14 2.61 -4.21
CA HIS A 107 -20.30 2.92 -5.06
C HIS A 107 -20.23 4.33 -5.65
N LEU A 108 -19.60 5.27 -4.93
CA LEU A 108 -19.50 6.68 -5.32
C LEU A 108 -18.39 6.97 -6.34
N HIS A 109 -17.51 6.01 -6.62
CA HIS A 109 -16.22 6.27 -7.27
C HIS A 109 -16.02 5.56 -8.61
N PHE A 110 -17.06 4.96 -9.18
CA PHE A 110 -16.99 4.39 -10.52
C PHE A 110 -16.76 5.45 -11.60
N VAL A 111 -16.00 5.06 -12.62
CA VAL A 111 -15.58 5.94 -13.71
C VAL A 111 -16.48 5.74 -14.93
N THR A 112 -16.91 6.82 -15.55
CA THR A 112 -17.65 6.78 -16.82
C THR A 112 -16.71 6.55 -18.00
N LYS A 113 -17.22 5.99 -19.12
CA LYS A 113 -16.44 5.87 -20.36
C LYS A 113 -15.90 7.21 -20.87
N GLY A 114 -16.69 8.26 -20.70
CA GLY A 114 -16.31 9.64 -21.06
C GLY A 114 -15.07 10.09 -20.29
N GLN A 115 -15.07 9.91 -18.96
CA GLN A 115 -13.93 10.24 -18.10
C GLN A 115 -12.70 9.37 -18.41
N LEU A 116 -12.89 8.08 -18.68
CA LEU A 116 -11.80 7.13 -18.92
C LEU A 116 -11.09 7.37 -20.27
N LEU A 117 -11.85 7.66 -21.34
CA LEU A 117 -11.32 7.67 -22.71
C LEU A 117 -11.12 9.07 -23.29
N PHE A 118 -12.01 10.02 -22.98
CA PHE A 118 -12.12 11.27 -23.74
C PHE A 118 -11.84 12.52 -22.90
N SER A 119 -12.30 12.56 -21.66
CA SER A 119 -12.15 13.74 -20.79
C SER A 119 -10.68 14.08 -20.55
N ARG A 120 -10.39 15.38 -20.64
CA ARG A 120 -9.11 15.98 -20.24
C ARG A 120 -9.24 16.85 -19.00
N TYR A 121 -10.43 16.88 -18.39
CA TYR A 121 -10.68 17.70 -17.22
C TYR A 121 -9.83 17.19 -16.05
N TRP A 122 -9.12 18.12 -15.43
CA TRP A 122 -8.27 17.92 -14.27
C TRP A 122 -8.31 19.17 -13.41
N ASP A 123 -8.53 18.94 -12.12
CA ASP A 123 -8.47 19.91 -11.04
C ASP A 123 -8.11 19.15 -9.75
N TYR A 124 -7.89 19.86 -8.64
CA TYR A 124 -7.37 19.30 -7.39
C TYR A 124 -8.46 18.77 -6.45
N GLY A 125 -9.70 18.67 -6.93
CA GLY A 125 -10.81 18.19 -6.11
C GLY A 125 -10.89 16.66 -6.02
N PRO A 126 -11.75 16.16 -5.13
CA PRO A 126 -11.86 14.73 -4.85
C PRO A 126 -12.48 13.93 -6.00
N SER A 127 -12.32 12.61 -5.92
CA SER A 127 -13.16 11.67 -6.68
C SER A 127 -14.61 11.75 -6.18
N ALA A 128 -15.56 11.97 -7.09
CA ALA A 128 -16.99 12.11 -6.78
C ALA A 128 -17.86 11.65 -7.97
N GLY A 129 -17.56 10.47 -8.53
CA GLY A 129 -18.28 9.90 -9.67
C GLY A 129 -18.24 10.81 -10.90
N VAL A 130 -19.43 11.08 -11.47
CA VAL A 130 -19.58 11.90 -12.70
C VAL A 130 -19.07 13.34 -12.50
N ASN A 131 -19.24 13.90 -11.29
CA ASN A 131 -18.84 15.26 -10.96
C ASN A 131 -17.41 15.36 -10.40
N SER A 132 -16.60 14.31 -10.59
CA SER A 132 -15.22 14.28 -10.13
C SER A 132 -14.39 15.41 -10.71
N ARG A 133 -13.57 16.00 -9.85
CA ARG A 133 -12.64 17.07 -10.22
C ARG A 133 -11.24 16.55 -10.57
N MET A 134 -10.88 15.38 -10.08
CA MET A 134 -9.68 14.69 -10.54
C MET A 134 -9.91 13.94 -11.86
N SER A 135 -8.83 13.71 -12.60
CA SER A 135 -8.82 12.97 -13.87
C SER A 135 -8.71 11.47 -13.63
N PHE A 136 -9.47 10.71 -14.42
CA PHE A 136 -9.39 9.25 -14.50
C PHE A 136 -8.99 8.77 -15.89
N GLN A 137 -8.47 9.68 -16.71
CA GLN A 137 -8.20 9.39 -18.10
C GLN A 137 -7.05 8.38 -18.24
N ILE A 138 -7.21 7.37 -19.10
CA ILE A 138 -6.12 6.47 -19.50
C ILE A 138 -5.04 7.24 -20.29
N GLY A 139 -5.45 8.32 -20.97
CA GLY A 139 -4.65 9.12 -21.88
C GLY A 139 -4.82 8.66 -23.32
N TRP A 140 -5.09 9.60 -24.22
CA TRP A 140 -5.37 9.30 -25.63
C TRP A 140 -4.28 8.43 -26.29
N PRO A 141 -2.98 8.76 -26.17
CA PRO A 141 -1.96 7.94 -26.81
C PRO A 141 -1.94 6.49 -26.30
N HIS A 142 -2.25 6.27 -25.02
CA HIS A 142 -2.21 4.93 -24.41
C HIS A 142 -3.33 4.02 -24.90
N TRP A 143 -4.59 4.48 -24.92
CA TRP A 143 -5.68 3.64 -25.44
C TRP A 143 -5.65 3.55 -26.97
N TRP A 144 -5.09 4.53 -27.68
CA TRP A 144 -4.79 4.40 -29.11
C TRP A 144 -3.80 3.27 -29.38
N MET A 145 -2.78 3.07 -28.54
CA MET A 145 -1.86 1.93 -28.68
C MET A 145 -2.57 0.58 -28.52
N ILE A 146 -3.59 0.50 -27.67
CA ILE A 146 -4.43 -0.72 -27.54
C ILE A 146 -5.14 -1.03 -28.87
N ILE A 147 -5.62 -0.02 -29.58
CA ILE A 147 -6.25 -0.22 -30.90
C ILE A 147 -5.20 -0.51 -31.96
N ALA A 148 -4.10 0.24 -31.97
CA ALA A 148 -3.03 0.13 -32.96
C ALA A 148 -2.33 -1.24 -32.96
N VAL A 149 -2.37 -1.98 -31.84
CA VAL A 149 -1.77 -3.31 -31.77
C VAL A 149 -2.61 -4.39 -32.48
N ILE A 150 -3.92 -4.17 -32.65
CA ILE A 150 -4.85 -5.19 -33.18
C ILE A 150 -4.45 -5.71 -34.57
N PRO A 151 -4.17 -4.84 -35.58
CA PRO A 151 -3.75 -5.31 -36.90
C PRO A 151 -2.44 -6.12 -36.85
N PHE A 152 -1.50 -5.75 -35.97
CA PHE A 152 -0.27 -6.51 -35.78
C PHE A 152 -0.53 -7.89 -35.18
N LEU A 153 -1.38 -7.97 -34.15
CA LEU A 153 -1.75 -9.26 -33.56
C LEU A 153 -2.38 -10.17 -34.62
N ILE A 154 -3.31 -9.66 -35.43
CA ILE A 154 -3.95 -10.43 -36.51
C ILE A 154 -2.90 -10.85 -37.55
N PHE A 155 -2.02 -9.96 -37.98
CA PHE A 155 -1.00 -10.24 -38.99
C PHE A 155 -0.01 -11.33 -38.53
N PHE A 156 0.60 -11.16 -37.35
CA PHE A 156 1.59 -12.09 -36.82
C PHE A 156 0.96 -13.43 -36.41
N LEU A 157 -0.30 -13.43 -35.94
CA LEU A 157 -1.05 -14.66 -35.69
C LEU A 157 -1.34 -15.42 -36.98
N LYS A 158 -1.81 -14.75 -38.04
CA LYS A 158 -2.06 -15.37 -39.36
C LYS A 158 -0.77 -15.92 -39.99
N LYS A 159 0.34 -15.20 -39.86
CA LYS A 159 1.65 -15.64 -40.36
C LYS A 159 2.31 -16.71 -39.50
N LYS A 160 1.80 -16.96 -38.28
CA LYS A 160 2.40 -17.88 -37.30
C LYS A 160 3.86 -17.55 -36.96
N VAL A 161 4.21 -16.26 -36.95
CA VAL A 161 5.56 -15.77 -36.66
C VAL A 161 5.52 -14.95 -35.36
N GLN A 162 6.56 -15.06 -34.53
CA GLN A 162 6.66 -14.34 -33.24
C GLN A 162 5.46 -14.59 -32.31
N ILE A 163 4.90 -15.81 -32.35
CA ILE A 163 3.72 -16.20 -31.56
C ILE A 163 3.94 -15.97 -30.06
N ASP A 164 5.16 -16.10 -29.57
CA ASP A 164 5.52 -15.80 -28.19
C ASP A 164 5.19 -14.35 -27.80
N LYS A 165 5.58 -13.40 -28.64
CA LYS A 165 5.33 -11.98 -28.43
C LYS A 165 3.85 -11.64 -28.59
N VAL A 166 3.18 -12.30 -29.54
CA VAL A 166 1.72 -12.17 -29.72
C VAL A 166 0.99 -12.60 -28.46
N LEU A 167 1.28 -13.79 -27.93
CA LEU A 167 0.63 -14.32 -26.73
C LEU A 167 0.88 -13.44 -25.49
N MET A 168 2.12 -12.96 -25.30
CA MET A 168 2.42 -12.00 -24.23
C MET A 168 1.63 -10.71 -24.40
N THR A 169 1.56 -10.17 -25.60
CA THR A 169 0.81 -8.93 -25.87
C THR A 169 -0.69 -9.12 -25.63
N VAL A 170 -1.25 -10.27 -26.03
CA VAL A 170 -2.65 -10.63 -25.75
C VAL A 170 -2.92 -10.69 -24.25
N PHE A 171 -2.00 -11.24 -23.45
CA PHE A 171 -2.12 -11.24 -21.99
C PHE A 171 -2.23 -9.80 -21.44
N PHE A 172 -1.39 -8.87 -21.89
CA PHE A 172 -1.44 -7.48 -21.43
C PHE A 172 -2.66 -6.71 -21.96
N VAL A 173 -3.14 -7.01 -23.17
CA VAL A 173 -4.44 -6.49 -23.66
C VAL A 173 -5.59 -7.02 -22.80
N PHE A 174 -5.57 -8.30 -22.43
CA PHE A 174 -6.56 -8.86 -21.49
C PHE A 174 -6.51 -8.14 -20.14
N MET A 175 -5.32 -7.95 -19.57
CA MET A 175 -5.14 -7.23 -18.32
C MET A 175 -5.69 -5.79 -18.39
N PHE A 176 -5.43 -5.10 -19.51
CA PHE A 176 -5.99 -3.76 -19.77
C PHE A 176 -7.53 -3.78 -19.77
N LEU A 177 -8.14 -4.71 -20.50
CA LEU A 177 -9.60 -4.81 -20.64
C LEU A 177 -10.27 -5.15 -19.31
N VAL A 178 -9.74 -6.12 -18.58
CA VAL A 178 -10.26 -6.51 -17.26
C VAL A 178 -10.14 -5.35 -16.28
N SER A 179 -8.97 -4.71 -16.20
CA SER A 179 -8.77 -3.56 -15.30
C SER A 179 -9.71 -2.40 -15.64
N SER A 180 -9.88 -2.09 -16.94
CA SER A 180 -10.83 -1.07 -17.41
C SER A 180 -12.28 -1.42 -17.04
N PHE A 181 -12.65 -2.70 -17.13
CA PHE A 181 -13.96 -3.17 -16.70
C PHE A 181 -14.19 -2.94 -15.20
N PHE A 182 -13.21 -3.25 -14.35
CA PHE A 182 -13.30 -3.02 -12.90
C PHE A 182 -13.37 -1.55 -12.50
N THR A 183 -12.86 -0.62 -13.32
CA THR A 183 -13.04 0.84 -13.06
C THR A 183 -14.47 1.33 -13.31
N HIS A 184 -15.26 0.59 -14.10
CA HIS A 184 -16.58 1.00 -14.56
C HIS A 184 -17.69 0.31 -13.76
N SER A 185 -18.81 1.02 -13.55
CA SER A 185 -20.01 0.53 -12.85
C SER A 185 -20.63 -0.76 -13.42
N LYS A 186 -20.24 -1.19 -14.63
CA LYS A 186 -20.68 -2.49 -15.17
C LYS A 186 -20.12 -3.68 -14.40
N SER A 187 -19.04 -3.46 -13.64
CA SER A 187 -18.46 -4.46 -12.75
C SER A 187 -19.10 -4.48 -11.36
N LEU A 188 -20.12 -3.65 -11.08
CA LEU A 188 -20.72 -3.48 -9.75
C LEU A 188 -21.06 -4.82 -9.08
N PHE A 189 -21.67 -5.74 -9.82
CA PHE A 189 -22.03 -7.06 -9.29
C PHE A 189 -20.84 -7.84 -8.73
N LEU A 190 -19.63 -7.68 -9.29
CA LEU A 190 -18.41 -8.31 -8.75
C LEU A 190 -17.93 -7.61 -7.48
N TRP A 191 -18.03 -6.28 -7.44
CA TRP A 191 -17.67 -5.49 -6.26
C TRP A 191 -18.54 -5.83 -5.05
N GLU A 192 -19.84 -6.04 -5.27
CA GLU A 192 -20.79 -6.45 -4.23
C GLU A 192 -20.61 -7.93 -3.83
N SER A 193 -20.17 -8.78 -4.77
CA SER A 193 -20.02 -10.23 -4.52
C SER A 193 -18.71 -10.63 -3.87
N ILE A 194 -17.64 -9.82 -4.00
CA ILE A 194 -16.30 -10.16 -3.49
C ILE A 194 -16.03 -9.34 -2.22
N PRO A 195 -16.08 -9.94 -1.01
CA PRO A 195 -16.03 -9.20 0.26
C PRO A 195 -14.77 -8.35 0.48
N MET A 196 -13.67 -8.64 -0.23
CA MET A 196 -12.42 -7.91 -0.12
C MET A 196 -12.36 -6.68 -1.04
N LEU A 197 -13.16 -6.60 -2.11
CA LEU A 197 -13.12 -5.47 -3.04
C LEU A 197 -13.50 -4.12 -2.42
N PRO A 198 -14.46 -4.01 -1.47
CA PRO A 198 -14.74 -2.74 -0.80
C PRO A 198 -13.52 -2.06 -0.17
N PHE A 199 -12.53 -2.82 0.32
CA PHE A 199 -11.27 -2.26 0.83
C PHE A 199 -10.42 -1.55 -0.25
N VAL A 200 -10.69 -1.77 -1.55
CA VAL A 200 -10.07 -0.96 -2.60
C VAL A 200 -10.52 0.48 -2.52
N GLN A 201 -11.71 0.79 -1.97
CA GLN A 201 -12.34 2.11 -1.84
C GLN A 201 -12.69 2.78 -3.17
N PHE A 202 -11.78 2.74 -4.13
CA PHE A 202 -11.83 3.54 -5.34
C PHE A 202 -11.63 2.65 -6.57
N PRO A 203 -12.68 2.34 -7.35
CA PRO A 203 -12.57 1.52 -8.56
C PRO A 203 -11.55 2.05 -9.56
N TRP A 204 -11.35 3.36 -9.63
CA TRP A 204 -10.31 3.98 -10.47
C TRP A 204 -8.87 3.61 -10.05
N ARG A 205 -8.60 2.99 -8.89
CA ARG A 205 -7.25 2.48 -8.53
C ARG A 205 -6.77 1.39 -9.49
N PHE A 206 -7.68 0.72 -10.23
CA PHE A 206 -7.31 -0.17 -11.34
C PHE A 206 -6.60 0.54 -12.50
N LEU A 207 -6.60 1.88 -12.54
CA LEU A 207 -5.75 2.66 -13.44
C LEU A 207 -4.27 2.31 -13.30
N GLY A 208 -3.80 1.89 -12.11
CA GLY A 208 -2.41 1.42 -11.96
C GLY A 208 -2.09 0.19 -12.82
N ALA A 209 -3.01 -0.77 -12.90
CA ALA A 209 -2.89 -1.96 -13.75
C ALA A 209 -3.04 -1.60 -15.25
N ILE A 210 -3.90 -0.62 -15.56
CA ILE A 210 -4.07 -0.07 -16.90
C ILE A 210 -2.78 0.60 -17.39
N THR A 211 -2.15 1.47 -16.58
CA THR A 211 -0.90 2.12 -16.94
C THR A 211 0.17 1.09 -17.26
N PHE A 212 0.36 0.09 -16.40
CA PHE A 212 1.37 -0.95 -16.62
C PHE A 212 1.12 -1.75 -17.91
N SER A 213 -0.12 -2.19 -18.14
CA SER A 213 -0.48 -2.96 -19.33
C SER A 213 -0.37 -2.12 -20.62
N CYS A 214 -0.81 -0.87 -20.61
CA CYS A 214 -0.64 0.06 -21.74
C CYS A 214 0.83 0.30 -22.07
N SER A 215 1.71 0.48 -21.08
CA SER A 215 3.14 0.66 -21.32
C SER A 215 3.75 -0.55 -22.05
N PHE A 216 3.35 -1.77 -21.67
CA PHE A 216 3.80 -2.98 -22.35
C PHE A 216 3.26 -3.06 -23.79
N VAL A 217 1.97 -2.81 -23.99
CA VAL A 217 1.35 -2.84 -25.32
C VAL A 217 1.93 -1.79 -26.26
N ALA A 218 2.23 -0.58 -25.75
CA ALA A 218 2.93 0.44 -26.52
C ALA A 218 4.27 -0.08 -27.04
N GLY A 219 5.10 -0.68 -26.19
CA GLY A 219 6.35 -1.33 -26.62
C GLY A 219 6.14 -2.44 -27.66
N ALA A 220 5.07 -3.24 -27.52
CA ALA A 220 4.72 -4.28 -28.48
C ALA A 220 4.36 -3.73 -29.85
N VAL A 221 3.63 -2.61 -29.94
CA VAL A 221 3.31 -1.93 -31.21
C VAL A 221 4.58 -1.59 -31.99
N PHE A 222 5.55 -0.94 -31.35
CA PHE A 222 6.81 -0.57 -32.02
C PHE A 222 7.64 -1.78 -32.40
N TYR A 223 7.71 -2.78 -31.52
CA TYR A 223 8.39 -4.05 -31.81
C TYR A 223 7.80 -4.73 -33.06
N PHE A 224 6.47 -4.86 -33.13
CA PHE A 224 5.80 -5.47 -34.28
C PHE A 224 5.92 -4.63 -35.55
N PHE A 225 5.79 -3.30 -35.45
CA PHE A 225 5.99 -2.38 -36.56
C PHE A 225 7.40 -2.54 -37.17
N GLN A 226 8.42 -2.54 -36.31
CA GLN A 226 9.81 -2.73 -36.74
C GLN A 226 9.99 -4.06 -37.48
N ASN A 227 9.41 -5.14 -36.97
CA ASN A 227 9.58 -6.47 -37.56
C ASN A 227 8.75 -6.66 -38.84
N ALA A 228 7.57 -6.05 -38.93
CA ALA A 228 6.70 -6.15 -40.10
C ALA A 228 7.25 -5.34 -41.28
N PHE A 229 7.71 -4.12 -41.03
CA PHE A 229 8.12 -3.19 -42.09
C PHE A 229 9.64 -3.07 -42.26
N LYS A 230 10.43 -3.63 -41.34
CA LYS A 230 11.91 -3.52 -41.30
C LYS A 230 12.42 -2.06 -41.21
N LYS A 231 11.59 -1.11 -40.77
CA LYS A 231 11.91 0.33 -40.66
C LYS A 231 12.27 0.72 -39.22
N LYS A 232 13.48 0.38 -38.77
CA LYS A 232 13.94 0.67 -37.39
C LYS A 232 13.95 2.16 -37.05
N VAL A 233 14.49 3.00 -37.95
CA VAL A 233 14.60 4.44 -37.73
C VAL A 233 13.22 5.08 -37.58
N LEU A 234 12.29 4.78 -38.50
CA LEU A 234 10.92 5.28 -38.41
C LEU A 234 10.21 4.81 -37.13
N SER A 235 10.42 3.56 -36.72
CA SER A 235 9.88 3.05 -35.45
C SER A 235 10.40 3.86 -34.25
N ALA A 236 11.71 4.11 -34.20
CA ALA A 236 12.32 4.92 -33.16
C ALA A 236 11.82 6.37 -33.18
N THR A 237 11.69 6.99 -34.36
CA THR A 237 11.12 8.33 -34.51
C THR A 237 9.69 8.40 -34.00
N LEU A 238 8.83 7.45 -34.40
CA LEU A 238 7.45 7.39 -33.93
C LEU A 238 7.36 7.15 -32.41
N PHE A 239 8.29 6.38 -31.84
CA PHE A 239 8.37 6.17 -30.40
C PHE A 239 8.75 7.45 -29.65
N VAL A 240 9.73 8.22 -30.16
CA VAL A 240 10.10 9.53 -29.62
C VAL A 240 8.93 10.52 -29.73
N LEU A 241 8.22 10.53 -30.87
CA LEU A 241 7.03 11.35 -31.05
C LEU A 241 5.89 10.97 -30.09
N LEU A 242 5.72 9.67 -29.80
CA LEU A 242 4.78 9.21 -28.78
C LEU A 242 5.16 9.77 -27.39
N ILE A 243 6.43 9.68 -27.00
CA ILE A 243 6.92 10.24 -25.73
C ILE A 243 6.68 11.75 -25.68
N ALA A 244 7.06 12.47 -26.73
CA ALA A 244 6.86 13.91 -26.83
C ALA A 244 5.37 14.29 -26.76
N SER A 245 4.49 13.51 -27.40
CA SER A 245 3.03 13.69 -27.33
C SER A 245 2.49 13.46 -25.92
N VAL A 246 2.93 12.40 -25.23
CA VAL A 246 2.52 12.12 -23.85
C VAL A 246 2.95 13.25 -22.92
N ILE A 247 4.18 13.74 -23.04
CA ILE A 247 4.67 14.89 -22.25
C ILE A 247 3.89 16.15 -22.59
N GLY A 248 3.80 16.51 -23.87
CA GLY A 248 3.14 17.74 -24.32
C GLY A 248 1.66 17.80 -23.95
N LEU A 249 0.93 16.69 -24.09
CA LEU A 249 -0.48 16.63 -23.68
C LEU A 249 -0.61 16.85 -22.18
N ASN A 250 0.22 16.23 -21.35
CA ASN A 250 0.06 16.23 -19.90
C ASN A 250 0.85 17.32 -19.17
N TYR A 251 1.63 18.14 -19.87
CA TYR A 251 2.46 19.19 -19.28
C TYR A 251 1.66 20.14 -18.37
N SER A 252 0.44 20.51 -18.80
CA SER A 252 -0.44 21.41 -18.04
C SER A 252 -0.97 20.83 -16.72
N TYR A 253 -0.80 19.52 -16.47
CA TYR A 253 -1.16 18.87 -15.21
C TYR A 253 -0.06 18.99 -14.15
N PHE A 254 1.17 19.29 -14.55
CA PHE A 254 2.32 19.45 -13.63
C PHE A 254 2.38 20.86 -13.03
N ARG A 255 1.28 21.30 -12.43
CA ARG A 255 1.19 22.51 -11.64
C ARG A 255 0.64 22.14 -10.25
N PRO A 256 1.15 22.73 -9.15
CA PRO A 256 0.51 22.59 -7.84
C PRO A 256 -0.65 23.58 -7.70
N GLN A 257 -1.59 23.26 -6.81
CA GLN A 257 -2.76 24.12 -6.58
C GLN A 257 -2.37 25.44 -5.95
N TYR A 258 -1.43 25.37 -5.00
CA TYR A 258 -0.92 26.50 -4.25
C TYR A 258 0.59 26.35 -4.13
N PHE A 259 1.30 27.49 -4.19
CA PHE A 259 2.67 27.62 -3.76
C PHE A 259 2.66 28.43 -2.46
N TYR A 260 3.19 27.84 -1.39
CA TYR A 260 3.30 28.51 -0.10
C TYR A 260 4.76 28.91 0.13
N GLU A 261 5.17 30.08 -0.38
CA GLU A 261 6.56 30.56 -0.29
C GLU A 261 7.05 30.75 1.16
N TRP A 262 6.12 30.98 2.08
CA TRP A 262 6.40 31.12 3.52
C TRP A 262 6.47 29.79 4.27
N MET A 263 6.07 28.67 3.66
CA MET A 263 5.98 27.38 4.35
C MET A 263 7.34 26.69 4.38
N THR A 264 8.06 26.89 5.48
CA THR A 264 9.32 26.19 5.79
C THR A 264 9.05 24.86 6.50
N ASP A 265 10.03 23.95 6.49
CA ASP A 265 9.98 22.71 7.28
C ASP A 265 9.76 23.03 8.77
N GLU A 266 10.46 24.03 9.32
CA GLU A 266 10.28 24.48 10.71
C GLU A 266 8.84 24.89 11.01
N TYR A 267 8.23 25.71 10.14
CA TYR A 267 6.84 26.09 10.31
C TYR A 267 5.91 24.89 10.18
N LYS A 268 6.18 23.97 9.24
CA LYS A 268 5.37 22.77 9.04
C LYS A 268 5.43 21.80 10.23
N PHE A 269 6.56 21.72 10.92
CA PHE A 269 6.73 20.93 12.15
C PHE A 269 6.40 21.71 13.43
N SER A 270 5.95 22.95 13.32
CA SER A 270 5.51 23.74 14.48
C SER A 270 4.20 23.24 15.07
N TRP A 271 3.98 23.49 16.36
CA TRP A 271 2.73 23.20 17.07
C TRP A 271 1.49 23.93 16.50
N LYS A 272 1.69 24.89 15.60
CA LYS A 272 0.60 25.58 14.89
C LYS A 272 0.04 24.73 13.75
N GLU A 273 0.89 24.03 12.99
CA GLU A 273 0.50 23.22 11.82
C GLU A 273 0.34 21.73 12.14
N MET A 274 1.07 21.24 13.14
CA MET A 274 1.03 19.83 13.57
C MET A 274 -0.38 19.32 13.86
N PRO A 275 -1.30 20.10 14.48
CA PRO A 275 -2.67 19.64 14.72
C PRO A 275 -3.43 19.27 13.44
N GLY A 276 -3.32 20.09 12.39
CA GLY A 276 -3.98 19.81 11.12
C GLY A 276 -3.47 18.52 10.47
N GLN A 277 -2.18 18.23 10.61
CA GLN A 277 -1.55 17.02 10.10
C GLN A 277 -1.94 15.77 10.91
N MET A 278 -2.06 15.89 12.23
CA MET A 278 -2.51 14.79 13.08
C MET A 278 -3.99 14.46 12.85
N LYS A 279 -4.80 15.45 12.46
CA LYS A 279 -6.24 15.29 12.24
C LYS A 279 -6.62 14.69 10.88
N SER A 280 -5.70 14.55 9.93
CA SER A 280 -6.05 14.16 8.56
C SER A 280 -6.48 12.69 8.40
N ALA A 281 -6.28 11.84 9.41
CA ALA A 281 -6.64 10.41 9.38
C ALA A 281 -7.20 9.91 10.73
N MET A 282 -7.93 10.76 11.48
CA MET A 282 -8.36 10.44 12.87
C MET A 282 -9.23 9.19 12.99
N LEU A 283 -9.87 8.76 11.90
CA LEU A 283 -10.81 7.64 11.90
C LEU A 283 -10.13 6.31 11.56
N ASP A 284 -8.86 6.33 11.17
CA ASP A 284 -8.16 5.15 10.67
C ASP A 284 -7.50 4.41 11.83
N TYR A 285 -7.83 3.13 11.98
CA TYR A 285 -7.18 2.22 12.94
C TYR A 285 -7.23 2.67 14.40
N LEU A 286 -8.24 3.44 14.80
CA LEU A 286 -8.49 3.72 16.23
C LEU A 286 -8.73 2.41 16.99
N PRO A 287 -8.23 2.28 18.23
CA PRO A 287 -8.60 1.16 19.08
C PRO A 287 -10.12 1.05 19.25
N LYS A 288 -10.65 -0.17 19.33
CA LYS A 288 -12.09 -0.40 19.55
C LYS A 288 -12.62 0.12 20.88
N THR A 289 -11.72 0.47 21.79
CA THR A 289 -12.03 1.09 23.09
C THR A 289 -12.53 2.53 22.94
N VAL A 290 -12.24 3.19 21.81
CA VAL A 290 -12.68 4.55 21.51
C VAL A 290 -14.17 4.56 21.13
N LYS A 291 -15.01 5.16 21.98
CA LYS A 291 -16.46 5.28 21.74
C LYS A 291 -16.81 6.54 20.94
N LYS A 292 -16.13 7.65 21.24
CA LYS A 292 -16.23 8.92 20.53
C LYS A 292 -14.86 9.31 20.01
N VAL A 293 -14.78 9.56 18.71
CA VAL A 293 -13.57 10.05 18.06
C VAL A 293 -13.17 11.40 18.69
N PRO A 294 -11.93 11.57 19.16
CA PRO A 294 -11.48 12.84 19.70
C PRO A 294 -11.61 13.96 18.65
N GLU A 295 -12.21 15.09 19.02
CA GLU A 295 -12.33 16.28 18.15
C GLU A 295 -11.16 17.26 18.37
N GLU A 296 -10.58 17.18 19.57
CA GLU A 296 -9.48 18.02 20.05
C GLU A 296 -8.17 17.22 20.11
N LEU A 297 -7.06 17.95 20.25
CA LEU A 297 -5.77 17.31 20.47
C LEU A 297 -5.72 16.72 21.87
N ALA A 298 -5.00 15.61 21.99
CA ALA A 298 -4.69 15.06 23.30
C ALA A 298 -3.94 16.12 24.14
N PRO A 299 -4.28 16.29 25.43
CA PRO A 299 -3.53 17.14 26.34
C PRO A 299 -2.04 16.77 26.39
N LEU A 300 -1.17 17.75 26.64
CA LEU A 300 0.27 17.53 26.71
C LEU A 300 0.71 16.77 27.97
N SER A 301 -0.14 16.73 28.99
CA SER A 301 0.10 16.03 30.26
C SER A 301 -1.14 15.26 30.71
N PRO A 302 -0.99 14.26 31.61
CA PRO A 302 -2.10 13.67 32.33
C PRO A 302 -2.89 14.74 33.09
N TRP A 303 -4.18 14.48 33.33
CA TRP A 303 -5.07 15.41 34.01
C TRP A 303 -6.00 14.70 34.99
N THR A 304 -6.28 15.37 36.09
CA THR A 304 -7.16 14.87 37.16
C THR A 304 -8.61 15.14 36.80
N ILE A 305 -9.45 14.10 36.87
CA ILE A 305 -10.90 14.22 36.66
C ILE A 305 -11.69 14.23 37.97
N GLU A 306 -11.18 13.56 39.00
CA GLU A 306 -11.75 13.53 40.35
C GLU A 306 -10.63 13.58 41.39
N GLY A 307 -10.87 14.23 42.52
CA GLY A 307 -9.86 14.47 43.56
C GLY A 307 -8.93 15.65 43.25
N LYS A 308 -7.94 15.88 44.12
CA LYS A 308 -6.89 16.88 43.94
C LYS A 308 -5.55 16.19 43.85
N ALA A 309 -4.85 16.40 42.74
CA ALA A 309 -3.53 15.81 42.53
C ALA A 309 -2.65 16.73 41.68
N ASP A 310 -1.41 16.90 42.13
CA ASP A 310 -0.39 17.68 41.43
C ASP A 310 0.44 16.73 40.56
N ILE A 311 0.39 16.93 39.24
CA ILE A 311 1.05 16.07 38.25
C ILE A 311 2.31 16.77 37.75
N SER A 312 3.43 16.04 37.71
CA SER A 312 4.74 16.53 37.31
C SER A 312 5.54 15.46 36.55
N GLU A 313 6.65 15.87 35.92
CA GLU A 313 7.61 14.97 35.25
C GLU A 313 7.00 14.04 34.19
N PHE A 314 6.00 14.51 33.44
CA PHE A 314 5.42 13.67 32.38
C PHE A 314 6.40 13.47 31.24
N ALA A 315 6.73 12.22 30.95
CA ALA A 315 7.53 11.79 29.82
C ALA A 315 6.79 10.70 29.05
N LYS A 316 6.85 10.75 27.72
CA LYS A 316 6.14 9.83 26.83
C LYS A 316 7.00 9.46 25.61
N ARG A 317 6.98 8.19 25.25
CA ARG A 317 7.46 7.60 23.99
C ARG A 317 6.34 6.76 23.37
N SER A 318 6.60 6.12 22.23
CA SER A 318 5.62 5.26 21.56
C SER A 318 5.24 4.01 22.36
N ASP A 319 6.13 3.52 23.23
CA ASP A 319 5.99 2.28 23.98
C ASP A 319 5.97 2.46 25.51
N PHE A 320 6.01 3.70 25.97
CA PHE A 320 6.29 4.03 27.36
C PHE A 320 5.72 5.40 27.75
N TRP A 321 5.27 5.53 28.98
CA TRP A 321 5.05 6.83 29.60
C TRP A 321 5.27 6.77 31.12
N ARG A 322 5.61 7.91 31.71
CA ARG A 322 5.81 8.07 33.17
C ARG A 322 5.35 9.45 33.61
N PHE A 323 4.77 9.54 34.80
CA PHE A 323 4.60 10.81 35.51
C PHE A 323 4.69 10.60 37.02
N THR A 324 5.00 11.69 37.72
CA THR A 324 4.92 11.76 39.18
C THR A 324 3.64 12.48 39.55
N VAL A 325 2.93 11.97 40.54
CA VAL A 325 1.66 12.54 41.01
C VAL A 325 1.65 12.59 42.54
N ASP A 326 1.25 13.73 43.09
CA ASP A 326 1.06 13.92 44.53
C ASP A 326 -0.44 14.14 44.79
N VAL A 327 -1.11 13.12 45.33
CA VAL A 327 -2.54 13.13 45.60
C VAL A 327 -2.78 13.73 46.98
N GLN A 328 -3.46 14.88 47.00
CA GLN A 328 -3.70 15.66 48.21
C GLN A 328 -4.93 15.16 48.98
N GLY A 329 -4.88 15.25 50.31
CA GLY A 329 -5.99 14.92 51.20
C GLY A 329 -6.09 13.44 51.53
N ASN A 330 -7.31 12.95 51.80
CA ASN A 330 -7.56 11.58 52.26
C ASN A 330 -8.40 10.73 51.28
N ILE A 331 -8.70 11.26 50.10
CA ILE A 331 -9.56 10.62 49.09
C ILE A 331 -8.70 10.34 47.85
N PRO A 332 -8.85 9.17 47.20
CA PRO A 332 -8.13 8.88 45.96
C PRO A 332 -8.43 9.90 44.86
N ALA A 333 -7.45 10.14 43.99
CA ALA A 333 -7.65 10.89 42.75
C ALA A 333 -7.82 9.95 41.56
N ILE A 334 -8.58 10.39 40.57
CA ILE A 334 -8.69 9.71 39.28
C ILE A 334 -7.99 10.57 38.24
N VAL A 335 -6.99 9.99 37.58
CA VAL A 335 -6.15 10.67 36.58
C VAL A 335 -6.33 9.98 35.23
N LYS A 336 -6.60 10.77 34.19
CA LYS A 336 -6.56 10.33 32.80
C LYS A 336 -5.19 10.61 32.20
N VAL A 337 -4.71 9.69 31.39
CA VAL A 337 -3.44 9.79 30.65
C VAL A 337 -3.76 10.06 29.16
N PRO A 338 -3.07 10.98 28.47
CA PRO A 338 -3.29 11.27 27.04
C PRO A 338 -2.72 10.15 26.13
N VAL A 339 -3.17 8.93 26.37
CA VAL A 339 -2.77 7.68 25.70
C VAL A 339 -4.02 6.82 25.55
N LEU A 340 -4.36 6.49 24.30
CA LEU A 340 -5.43 5.55 23.99
C LEU A 340 -5.06 4.16 24.48
N ASP A 341 -6.04 3.45 25.02
CA ASP A 341 -5.86 2.06 25.41
C ASP A 341 -5.90 1.14 24.18
N PHE A 342 -4.73 0.94 23.59
CA PHE A 342 -4.48 -0.19 22.71
C PHE A 342 -4.11 -1.40 23.58
N PRO A 343 -4.65 -2.61 23.32
CA PRO A 343 -4.40 -3.77 24.16
C PRO A 343 -2.91 -4.02 24.42
N ARG A 344 -2.56 -4.40 25.67
CA ARG A 344 -1.19 -4.70 26.18
C ARG A 344 -0.46 -3.57 26.92
N TRP A 345 -1.15 -2.50 27.30
CA TRP A 345 -0.61 -1.62 28.35
C TRP A 345 -0.53 -2.34 29.69
N LYS A 346 0.60 -2.21 30.36
CA LYS A 346 0.76 -2.52 31.78
C LYS A 346 1.10 -1.25 32.54
N VAL A 347 0.39 -1.02 33.63
CA VAL A 347 0.53 0.19 34.43
C VAL A 347 1.06 -0.19 35.80
N PHE A 348 2.03 0.57 36.29
CA PHE A 348 2.67 0.36 37.58
C PHE A 348 2.58 1.63 38.42
N ASP A 349 2.25 1.46 39.69
CA ASP A 349 2.33 2.48 40.73
C ASP A 349 3.46 2.09 41.70
N ASN A 350 4.54 2.89 41.75
CA ASN A 350 5.71 2.64 42.60
C ASN A 350 6.22 1.17 42.49
N SER A 351 6.28 0.67 41.25
CA SER A 351 6.70 -0.69 40.87
C SER A 351 5.67 -1.81 41.07
N GLN A 352 4.50 -1.55 41.65
CA GLN A 352 3.42 -2.54 41.74
C GLN A 352 2.48 -2.41 40.55
N GLU A 353 2.17 -3.53 39.87
CA GLU A 353 1.22 -3.52 38.75
C GLU A 353 -0.18 -3.18 39.28
N VAL A 354 -0.82 -2.18 38.65
CA VAL A 354 -2.16 -1.72 39.00
C VAL A 354 -3.10 -1.86 37.81
N SER A 355 -4.37 -2.16 38.09
CA SER A 355 -5.40 -2.12 37.07
C SER A 355 -5.75 -0.67 36.72
N PHE A 356 -6.20 -0.48 35.48
CA PHE A 356 -6.70 0.79 34.98
C PHE A 356 -8.04 0.56 34.28
N SER A 357 -8.78 1.64 34.06
CA SER A 357 -10.01 1.65 33.28
C SER A 357 -9.78 2.40 31.97
N ASN A 358 -10.52 2.01 30.93
CA ASN A 358 -10.66 2.74 29.68
C ASN A 358 -12.13 3.12 29.43
N ASP A 359 -12.99 2.98 30.45
CA ASP A 359 -14.43 3.23 30.36
C ASP A 359 -14.70 4.74 30.40
N ASN A 360 -14.32 5.39 29.31
CA ASN A 360 -14.58 6.79 29.03
C ASN A 360 -14.88 6.96 27.53
N GLN A 361 -15.33 8.15 27.14
CA GLN A 361 -15.74 8.41 25.76
C GLN A 361 -14.56 8.30 24.79
N GLU A 362 -13.38 8.72 25.24
CA GLU A 362 -12.17 8.81 24.40
C GLU A 362 -11.42 7.47 24.28
N GLY A 363 -11.70 6.48 25.13
CA GLY A 363 -10.94 5.22 25.20
C GLY A 363 -9.51 5.39 25.73
N VAL A 364 -9.25 6.42 26.54
CA VAL A 364 -7.93 6.68 27.14
C VAL A 364 -7.75 5.96 28.46
N ILE A 365 -6.48 5.72 28.84
CA ILE A 365 -6.14 5.10 30.12
C ILE A 365 -6.52 6.02 31.29
N GLN A 366 -7.24 5.47 32.26
CA GLN A 366 -7.68 6.15 33.48
C GLN A 366 -7.31 5.32 34.72
N ILE A 367 -6.64 5.95 35.68
CA ILE A 367 -6.05 5.26 36.84
C ILE A 367 -6.56 5.93 38.12
N LYS A 368 -6.94 5.10 39.09
CA LYS A 368 -7.27 5.55 40.43
C LYS A 368 -6.01 5.46 41.29
N ILE A 369 -5.60 6.57 41.87
CA ILE A 369 -4.36 6.70 42.63
C ILE A 369 -4.72 7.08 44.08
N LEU A 370 -4.15 6.37 45.04
CA LEU A 370 -4.39 6.61 46.46
C LEU A 370 -3.69 7.89 46.95
N PRO A 371 -4.07 8.44 48.13
CA PRO A 371 -3.39 9.59 48.71
C PRO A 371 -1.88 9.39 48.90
N GLY A 372 -1.11 10.44 48.65
CA GLY A 372 0.34 10.45 48.77
C GLY A 372 1.05 10.65 47.43
N LYS A 373 2.38 10.47 47.45
CA LYS A 373 3.24 10.66 46.28
C LYS A 373 3.52 9.35 45.57
N HIS A 374 3.21 9.30 44.28
CA HIS A 374 3.28 8.12 43.45
C HIS A 374 4.05 8.42 42.16
N THR A 375 4.80 7.42 41.68
CA THR A 375 5.34 7.41 40.32
C THR A 375 4.55 6.39 39.51
N ILE A 376 3.79 6.88 38.54
CA ILE A 376 2.99 6.03 37.66
C ILE A 376 3.76 5.82 36.36
N VAL A 377 3.86 4.56 35.94
CA VAL A 377 4.58 4.15 34.74
C VAL A 377 3.69 3.23 33.89
N GLY A 378 3.59 3.51 32.61
CA GLY A 378 2.96 2.63 31.63
C GLY A 378 3.97 2.06 30.65
N TRP A 379 3.94 0.74 30.46
CA TRP A 379 4.71 0.04 29.43
C TRP A 379 3.76 -0.60 28.43
N PHE A 380 4.03 -0.38 27.15
CA PHE A 380 3.34 -1.06 26.07
C PHE A 380 4.08 -2.34 25.71
N GLU A 381 3.51 -3.49 26.06
CA GLU A 381 4.16 -4.77 25.82
C GLU A 381 3.91 -5.32 24.42
N ASP A 382 4.94 -5.92 23.84
CA ASP A 382 4.84 -6.62 22.57
C ASP A 382 3.97 -7.89 22.69
N THR A 383 3.20 -8.20 21.65
CA THR A 383 2.37 -9.41 21.64
C THR A 383 3.20 -10.63 21.25
N PRO A 384 2.82 -11.85 21.69
CA PRO A 384 3.47 -13.07 21.20
C PRO A 384 3.43 -13.18 19.66
N ILE A 385 2.36 -12.68 19.03
CA ILE A 385 2.19 -12.66 17.57
C ILE A 385 3.26 -11.80 16.91
N ARG A 386 3.47 -10.58 17.40
CA ARG A 386 4.51 -9.66 16.90
C ARG A 386 5.90 -10.22 17.13
N LYS A 387 6.19 -10.80 18.29
CA LYS A 387 7.48 -11.46 18.57
C LYS A 387 7.78 -12.57 17.56
N VAL A 388 6.83 -13.47 17.32
CA VAL A 388 6.97 -14.55 16.32
C VAL A 388 7.12 -13.97 14.92
N ALA A 389 6.32 -12.96 14.57
CA ALA A 389 6.37 -12.30 13.27
C ALA A 389 7.73 -11.60 13.02
N ASN A 390 8.29 -10.95 14.04
CA ASN A 390 9.61 -10.32 14.00
C ASN A 390 10.71 -11.37 13.82
N LEU A 391 10.63 -12.50 14.54
CA LEU A 391 11.59 -13.61 14.38
C LEU A 391 11.53 -14.20 12.97
N ILE A 392 10.34 -14.48 12.43
CA ILE A 392 10.18 -14.99 11.06
C ILE A 392 10.80 -14.02 10.05
N SER A 393 10.58 -12.72 10.23
CA SER A 393 11.13 -11.68 9.35
C SER A 393 12.65 -11.66 9.41
N LEU A 394 13.20 -11.67 10.61
CA LEU A 394 14.65 -11.67 10.83
C LEU A 394 15.31 -12.91 10.21
N PHE A 395 14.78 -14.11 10.46
CA PHE A 395 15.31 -15.35 9.88
C PHE A 395 15.16 -15.40 8.36
N SER A 396 14.03 -14.92 7.83
CA SER A 396 13.81 -14.84 6.38
C SER A 396 14.79 -13.89 5.72
N PHE A 397 15.04 -12.73 6.32
CA PHE A 397 16.00 -11.77 5.80
C PHE A 397 17.44 -12.29 5.91
N ALA A 398 17.83 -12.81 7.08
CA ALA A 398 19.15 -13.37 7.31
C ALA A 398 19.46 -14.54 6.36
N SER A 399 18.50 -15.45 6.15
CA SER A 399 18.67 -16.55 5.18
C SER A 399 18.85 -16.06 3.75
N LEU A 400 18.18 -14.96 3.35
CA LEU A 400 18.35 -14.38 2.01
C LEU A 400 19.74 -13.81 1.84
N VAL A 401 20.23 -13.07 2.84
CA VAL A 401 21.60 -12.53 2.86
C VAL A 401 22.62 -13.67 2.78
N CYS A 402 22.46 -14.71 3.59
CA CYS A 402 23.33 -15.91 3.53
C CYS A 402 23.33 -16.56 2.15
N LEU A 403 22.16 -16.73 1.52
CA LEU A 403 22.07 -17.30 0.17
C LEU A 403 22.85 -16.46 -0.85
N VAL A 404 22.68 -15.13 -0.82
CA VAL A 404 23.36 -14.20 -1.74
C VAL A 404 24.88 -14.26 -1.53
N VAL A 405 25.35 -14.22 -0.27
CA VAL A 405 26.78 -14.28 0.06
C VAL A 405 27.42 -15.61 -0.38
N ILE A 406 26.78 -16.74 -0.09
CA ILE A 406 27.29 -18.08 -0.46
C ILE A 406 27.37 -18.22 -1.99
N LYS A 407 26.36 -17.73 -2.72
CA LYS A 407 26.35 -17.79 -4.18
C LYS A 407 27.31 -16.80 -4.83
N GLY A 408 27.54 -15.63 -4.23
CA GLY A 408 28.56 -14.67 -4.66
C GLY A 408 29.96 -15.25 -4.60
N LYS A 409 30.34 -15.85 -3.45
CA LYS A 409 31.65 -16.50 -3.27
C LYS A 409 31.91 -17.66 -4.22
N LYS A 410 30.88 -18.43 -4.56
CA LYS A 410 31.02 -19.52 -5.56
C LYS A 410 31.25 -18.98 -6.98
N GLY A 411 30.70 -17.80 -7.31
CA GLY A 411 30.92 -17.16 -8.61
C GLY A 411 32.35 -16.63 -8.79
N GLU A 412 33.00 -16.18 -7.71
CA GLU A 412 34.40 -15.71 -7.74
C GLU A 412 35.41 -16.86 -7.88
N ASN A 413 35.12 -18.04 -7.30
CA ASN A 413 36.01 -19.21 -7.39
C ASN A 413 35.89 -20.02 -8.71
N THR A 414 35.17 -19.51 -9.72
CA THR A 414 35.00 -20.18 -11.03
C THR A 414 35.51 -19.33 -12.22
N ILE A 415 36.28 -18.29 -11.93
CA ILE A 415 37.05 -17.47 -12.89
C ILE A 415 38.52 -17.74 -12.59
#